data_AF-A0A8H4UY76-F1
#
_entry.id   AF-A0A8H4UY76-F1
#
_cell.length_a   1.000
_cell.length_b   1.000
_cell.length_c   1.000
_cell.angle_alpha   90.00
_cell.angle_beta   90.00
_cell.angle_gamma   90.00
#
_symmetry.space_group_name_H-M   'P 1'
#
loop_
_entity.id
_entity.type
_entity.pdbx_description
1 polymer ?
#
loop_
_entity_poly.entity_id
_entity_poly.type
_entity_poly.pdbx_seq_one_letter_code
_entity_poly.pdbx_strand_id
1 'polypeptide(L)'
;MDAYPPDMHAFAPELVFRVLYQEPCERAIRGIFSTEEFASYLLRGIQSEFGAFFRSMQANKLESSEIHQHTLRMHRKYWIQAQSNSTCLTCLRRAPEHVYSCGHSVCDMCVQVFGELLAEEVEGLHLTHCLLCENEANIVVKIKPATASIRVLCIDGGGTRGVMPLEILVILQELVGDDVPLYDIFDLGVGTSSGGLTVIEHLLFRRSPKVCKMIFEGLSSQLFADKCRGLAGKIRRLWTQDSLYGAKKYEHILREHYRPGLKLFGPPPTGRSGGKVAVTMASSKDSTTFVCTNYNGTAPRGSSLSYGRLRPTVEYEPFLWEVGRGTSAAPGLFPAVDISGVGSFHDGGMKRYNNPINIAVSEARHLSYESVEPDVVLSLGTGSSLVNHSPTVSFFRNPWKDGFLSRVYNSFMSSFDGEQTWRELWGVLDSRSRKSFVRINPPFLGDQPAMDDPRSMADLSKWVRIQASHSKAIKSVAVALLTSFFYFELDCPLVYRLGLY
;
A
#
# COMPACT_ATOMS: atom_id res chain seq x y z
N MET A 1 17.97 -17.71 -18.11
CA MET A 1 18.96 -18.64 -17.50
C MET A 1 18.67 -18.88 -16.02
N ASP A 2 17.47 -18.56 -15.52
CA ASP A 2 17.04 -18.80 -14.12
C ASP A 2 16.88 -20.29 -13.79
N ALA A 3 16.96 -21.18 -14.79
CA ALA A 3 17.00 -22.63 -14.64
C ALA A 3 18.39 -23.18 -14.27
N TYR A 4 19.41 -22.32 -14.08
CA TYR A 4 20.74 -22.72 -13.61
C TYR A 4 21.17 -21.85 -12.41
N PRO A 5 20.50 -22.01 -11.25
CA PRO A 5 21.02 -21.44 -10.01
C PRO A 5 22.35 -22.12 -9.63
N PRO A 6 23.14 -21.50 -8.72
CA PRO A 6 24.34 -22.13 -8.17
C PRO A 6 24.08 -23.56 -7.67
N ASP A 7 25.05 -24.43 -7.84
CA ASP A 7 25.04 -25.84 -7.40
C ASP A 7 23.96 -26.75 -7.99
N MET A 8 23.18 -26.29 -8.98
CA MET A 8 22.20 -27.13 -9.66
C MET A 8 22.87 -28.11 -10.64
N HIS A 9 22.19 -29.23 -10.91
CA HIS A 9 22.62 -30.18 -11.93
C HIS A 9 22.70 -29.53 -13.31
N ALA A 10 23.81 -29.77 -14.02
CA ALA A 10 24.09 -29.20 -15.34
C ALA A 10 23.33 -29.95 -16.45
N PHE A 11 21.99 -29.83 -16.46
CA PHE A 11 21.15 -30.39 -17.51
C PHE A 11 21.53 -29.82 -18.89
N ALA A 12 21.27 -30.59 -19.96
CA ALA A 12 21.55 -30.16 -21.32
C ALA A 12 20.75 -28.89 -21.67
N PRO A 13 21.40 -27.78 -22.09
CA PRO A 13 20.74 -26.50 -22.31
C PRO A 13 19.67 -26.52 -23.40
N GLU A 14 19.82 -27.37 -24.41
CA GLU A 14 18.83 -27.53 -25.46
C GLU A 14 17.54 -28.17 -24.94
N LEU A 15 17.65 -29.09 -23.98
CA LEU A 15 16.50 -29.72 -23.34
C LEU A 15 15.81 -28.74 -22.39
N VAL A 16 16.59 -28.03 -21.56
CA VAL A 16 16.06 -27.02 -20.64
C VAL A 16 15.33 -25.92 -21.41
N PHE A 17 15.91 -25.41 -22.51
CA PHE A 17 15.25 -24.43 -23.37
C PHE A 17 13.93 -24.95 -23.93
N ARG A 18 13.96 -26.15 -24.51
CA ARG A 18 12.78 -26.79 -25.12
C ARG A 18 11.63 -26.97 -24.12
N VAL A 19 11.94 -27.41 -22.91
CA VAL A 19 10.93 -27.73 -21.89
C VAL A 19 10.39 -26.48 -21.20
N LEU A 20 11.25 -25.50 -20.90
CA LEU A 20 10.86 -24.39 -20.02
C LEU A 20 10.64 -23.05 -20.74
N TYR A 21 11.28 -22.82 -21.89
CA TYR A 21 11.34 -21.48 -22.50
C TYR A 21 10.78 -21.41 -23.92
N GLN A 22 10.78 -22.52 -24.65
CA GLN A 22 10.42 -22.53 -26.07
C GLN A 22 8.98 -22.03 -26.32
N GLU A 23 7.98 -22.58 -25.64
CA GLU A 23 6.58 -22.20 -25.83
C GLU A 23 6.33 -20.71 -25.46
N PRO A 24 6.79 -20.18 -24.30
CA PRO A 24 6.70 -18.75 -24.01
C PRO A 24 7.36 -17.86 -25.08
N CYS A 25 8.57 -18.20 -25.53
CA CYS A 25 9.28 -17.44 -26.56
C CYS A 25 8.53 -17.46 -27.90
N GLU A 26 8.04 -18.63 -28.32
CA GLU A 26 7.29 -18.80 -29.56
C GLU A 26 6.00 -17.97 -29.54
N ARG A 27 5.25 -17.99 -28.43
CA ARG A 27 4.06 -17.15 -28.26
C ARG A 27 4.39 -15.66 -28.34
N ALA A 28 5.47 -15.21 -27.69
CA ALA A 28 5.86 -13.81 -27.71
C ALA A 28 6.28 -13.34 -29.11
N ILE A 29 7.07 -14.15 -29.82
CA ILE A 29 7.53 -13.85 -31.18
C ILE A 29 6.35 -13.80 -32.15
N ARG A 30 5.45 -14.79 -32.11
CA ARG A 30 4.26 -14.83 -32.97
C ARG A 30 3.25 -13.73 -32.67
N GLY A 31 3.25 -13.19 -31.45
CA GLY A 31 2.47 -12.01 -31.10
C GLY A 31 2.91 -10.74 -31.83
N ILE A 32 4.15 -10.70 -32.35
CA ILE A 32 4.74 -9.53 -33.00
C ILE A 32 4.92 -9.78 -34.50
N PHE A 33 5.37 -10.98 -34.88
CA PHE A 33 5.69 -11.34 -36.27
C PHE A 33 4.75 -12.42 -36.78
N SER A 34 4.09 -12.16 -37.91
CA SER A 34 3.14 -13.08 -38.55
C SER A 34 3.80 -14.17 -39.41
N THR A 35 5.07 -13.99 -39.80
CA THR A 35 5.78 -14.92 -40.69
C THR A 35 6.40 -16.09 -39.92
N GLU A 36 6.01 -17.31 -40.27
CA GLU A 36 6.45 -18.53 -39.58
C GLU A 36 7.96 -18.80 -39.74
N GLU A 37 8.54 -18.55 -40.92
CA GLU A 37 9.98 -18.78 -41.13
C GLU A 37 10.82 -17.82 -40.27
N PHE A 38 10.39 -16.55 -40.18
CA PHE A 38 11.07 -15.54 -39.38
C PHE A 38 10.95 -15.83 -37.89
N ALA A 39 9.77 -16.24 -37.42
CA ALA A 39 9.56 -16.63 -36.04
C ALA A 39 10.45 -17.83 -35.65
N SER A 40 10.54 -18.83 -36.54
CA SER A 40 11.39 -20.00 -36.36
C SER A 40 12.88 -19.65 -36.37
N TYR A 41 13.30 -18.70 -37.20
CA TYR A 41 14.68 -18.19 -37.22
C TYR A 41 15.05 -17.52 -35.89
N LEU A 42 14.20 -16.62 -35.38
CA LEU A 42 14.42 -15.97 -34.10
C LEU A 42 14.47 -16.96 -32.94
N LEU A 43 13.56 -17.92 -32.90
CA LEU A 43 13.51 -18.94 -31.85
C LEU A 43 14.79 -19.79 -31.81
N ARG A 44 15.31 -20.20 -32.98
CA ARG A 44 16.62 -20.88 -33.09
C ARG A 44 17.77 -19.99 -32.62
N GLY A 45 17.73 -18.70 -32.94
CA GLY A 45 18.70 -17.72 -32.44
C GLY A 45 18.73 -17.65 -30.91
N ILE A 46 17.56 -17.52 -30.28
CA ILE A 46 17.45 -17.48 -28.81
C ILE A 46 17.95 -18.80 -28.19
N GLN A 47 17.60 -19.94 -28.76
CA GLN A 47 18.08 -21.24 -28.28
C GLN A 47 19.61 -21.35 -28.37
N SER A 48 20.20 -20.89 -29.48
CA SER A 48 21.65 -20.88 -29.68
C SER A 48 22.37 -20.01 -28.65
N GLU A 49 21.85 -18.80 -28.41
CA GLU A 49 22.38 -17.89 -27.39
C GLU A 49 22.23 -18.47 -25.97
N PHE A 50 21.09 -19.10 -25.65
CA PHE A 50 20.90 -19.80 -24.38
C PHE A 50 21.97 -20.87 -24.14
N GLY A 51 22.28 -21.68 -25.17
CA GLY A 51 23.37 -22.65 -25.13
C GLY A 51 24.76 -22.00 -25.02
N ALA A 52 24.97 -20.85 -25.65
CA ALA A 52 26.22 -20.10 -25.56
C ALA A 52 26.44 -19.54 -24.14
N PHE A 53 25.40 -18.98 -23.51
CA PHE A 53 25.45 -18.56 -22.12
C PHE A 53 25.79 -19.72 -21.18
N PHE A 54 25.15 -20.87 -21.36
CA PHE A 54 25.46 -22.07 -20.56
C PHE A 54 26.92 -22.51 -20.71
N ARG A 55 27.46 -22.55 -21.93
CA ARG A 55 28.89 -22.86 -22.16
C ARG A 55 29.80 -21.84 -21.49
N SER A 56 29.45 -20.55 -21.53
CA SER A 56 30.21 -19.49 -20.85
C SER A 56 30.19 -19.65 -19.33
N MET A 57 29.04 -20.01 -18.73
CA MET A 57 28.93 -20.31 -17.29
C MET A 57 29.89 -21.44 -16.92
N GLN A 58 29.87 -22.55 -17.67
CA GLN A 58 30.71 -23.71 -17.38
C GLN A 58 32.20 -23.42 -17.58
N ALA A 59 32.57 -22.73 -18.67
CA ALA A 59 33.96 -22.46 -19.01
C ALA A 59 34.61 -21.46 -18.05
N ASN A 60 33.88 -20.41 -17.66
CA ASN A 60 34.39 -19.31 -16.85
C ASN A 60 34.05 -19.43 -15.36
N LYS A 61 33.29 -20.46 -14.96
CA LYS A 61 32.74 -20.64 -13.60
C LYS A 61 31.94 -19.42 -13.11
N LEU A 62 31.18 -18.81 -14.03
CA LEU A 62 30.31 -17.66 -13.73
C LEU A 62 28.92 -18.14 -13.34
N GLU A 63 28.27 -17.41 -12.45
CA GLU A 63 26.86 -17.60 -12.12
C GLU A 63 25.95 -17.10 -13.26
N SER A 64 24.72 -17.63 -13.29
CA SER A 64 23.70 -17.18 -14.25
C SER A 64 23.30 -15.72 -14.03
N SER A 65 23.35 -15.25 -12.78
CA SER A 65 23.15 -13.86 -12.35
C SER A 65 24.19 -12.92 -12.99
N GLU A 66 25.47 -13.29 -12.95
CA GLU A 66 26.57 -12.49 -13.51
C GLU A 66 26.46 -12.34 -15.03
N ILE A 67 26.19 -13.44 -15.74
CA ILE A 67 25.96 -13.38 -17.20
C ILE A 67 24.76 -12.49 -17.50
N HIS A 68 23.67 -12.64 -16.76
CA HIS A 68 22.48 -11.83 -16.95
C HIS A 68 22.75 -10.34 -16.74
N GLN A 69 23.48 -9.98 -15.68
CA GLN A 69 23.88 -8.60 -15.43
C GLN A 69 24.74 -8.05 -16.59
N HIS A 70 25.70 -8.84 -17.08
CA HIS A 70 26.51 -8.46 -18.25
C HIS A 70 25.64 -8.23 -19.50
N THR A 71 24.69 -9.12 -19.79
CA THR A 71 23.76 -8.97 -20.92
C THR A 71 22.92 -7.69 -20.80
N LEU A 72 22.40 -7.38 -19.62
CA LEU A 72 21.66 -6.14 -19.38
C LEU A 72 22.51 -4.90 -19.68
N ARG A 73 23.77 -4.88 -19.22
CA ARG A 73 24.73 -3.80 -19.49
C ARG A 73 25.01 -3.63 -20.98
N MET A 74 25.25 -4.73 -21.70
CA MET A 74 25.52 -4.71 -23.15
C MET A 74 24.35 -4.13 -23.96
N HIS A 75 23.12 -4.29 -23.46
CA HIS A 75 21.90 -3.81 -24.09
C HIS A 75 21.31 -2.55 -23.44
N ARG A 76 22.06 -1.86 -22.56
CA ARG A 76 21.66 -0.66 -21.82
C ARG A 76 20.92 0.38 -22.66
N LYS A 77 21.37 0.63 -23.89
CA LYS A 77 20.78 1.62 -24.81
C LYS A 77 19.29 1.38 -25.09
N TYR A 78 18.83 0.13 -25.07
CA TYR A 78 17.43 -0.23 -25.25
C TYR A 78 16.64 -0.07 -23.95
N TRP A 79 17.25 -0.43 -22.82
CA TRP A 79 16.60 -0.38 -21.52
C TRP A 79 16.34 1.04 -21.01
N ILE A 80 17.17 2.02 -21.38
CA ILE A 80 17.00 3.43 -20.99
C ILE A 80 15.59 3.96 -21.33
N GLN A 81 15.01 3.52 -22.46
CA GLN A 81 13.72 4.01 -22.94
C GLN A 81 12.52 3.18 -22.45
N ALA A 82 12.77 2.01 -21.87
CA ALA A 82 11.72 1.08 -21.48
C ALA A 82 11.40 1.22 -19.98
N GLN A 83 10.14 1.45 -19.65
CA GLN A 83 9.64 1.44 -18.28
C GLN A 83 8.41 0.53 -18.20
N SER A 84 8.25 -0.13 -17.06
CA SER A 84 7.06 -0.92 -16.76
C SER A 84 6.77 -0.86 -15.27
N ASN A 85 5.49 -0.84 -14.93
CA ASN A 85 4.98 -0.90 -13.56
C ASN A 85 4.23 -2.21 -13.28
N SER A 86 4.13 -3.10 -14.27
CA SER A 86 3.46 -4.40 -14.18
C SER A 86 4.43 -5.57 -14.34
N THR A 87 5.56 -5.36 -15.02
CA THR A 87 6.58 -6.38 -15.26
C THR A 87 7.97 -5.81 -14.93
N CYS A 88 8.71 -6.49 -14.06
CA CYS A 88 10.10 -6.18 -13.78
C CYS A 88 10.94 -6.48 -15.01
N LEU A 89 11.43 -5.43 -15.68
CA LEU A 89 12.20 -5.57 -16.92
C LEU A 89 13.58 -6.21 -16.71
N THR A 90 14.07 -6.26 -15.47
CA THR A 90 15.29 -6.99 -15.12
C THR A 90 15.12 -8.49 -15.32
N CYS A 91 14.01 -9.11 -14.88
CA CYS A 91 13.81 -10.56 -15.04
C CYS A 91 12.75 -10.96 -16.08
N LEU A 92 11.98 -9.98 -16.60
CA LEU A 92 10.87 -10.17 -17.54
C LEU A 92 9.78 -11.15 -17.07
N ARG A 93 9.72 -11.45 -15.77
CA ARG A 93 8.86 -12.51 -15.21
C ARG A 93 7.95 -12.06 -14.08
N ARG A 94 8.48 -11.31 -13.12
CA ARG A 94 7.76 -10.93 -11.88
C ARG A 94 7.23 -9.52 -11.96
N ALA A 95 6.22 -9.19 -11.17
CA ALA A 95 5.80 -7.80 -11.01
C ALA A 95 6.85 -7.02 -10.21
N PRO A 96 7.13 -5.76 -10.55
CA PRO A 96 8.10 -4.95 -9.82
C PRO A 96 7.51 -4.44 -8.50
N GLU A 97 8.32 -4.36 -7.46
CA GLU A 97 7.90 -3.96 -6.10
C GLU A 97 8.54 -2.65 -5.65
N HIS A 98 9.64 -2.26 -6.30
CA HIS A 98 10.43 -1.08 -5.99
C HIS A 98 10.70 -0.28 -7.26
N VAL A 99 10.87 1.03 -7.13
CA VAL A 99 11.13 1.94 -8.25
C VAL A 99 12.40 2.74 -7.94
N TYR A 100 13.32 2.76 -8.89
CA TYR A 100 14.55 3.56 -8.84
C TYR A 100 14.25 5.03 -9.17
N SER A 101 15.12 5.94 -8.73
CA SER A 101 15.07 7.38 -9.05
C SER A 101 14.96 7.69 -10.56
N CYS A 102 15.53 6.84 -11.42
CA CYS A 102 15.44 6.95 -12.88
C CYS A 102 14.08 6.53 -13.48
N GLY A 103 13.14 6.02 -12.67
CA GLY A 103 11.82 5.55 -13.09
C GLY A 103 11.74 4.07 -13.49
N HIS A 104 12.89 3.38 -13.60
CA HIS A 104 12.89 1.91 -13.74
C HIS A 104 12.41 1.23 -12.47
N SER A 105 11.92 0.00 -12.59
CA SER A 105 11.34 -0.74 -11.47
C SER A 105 11.91 -2.16 -11.37
N VAL A 106 11.95 -2.70 -10.15
CA VAL A 106 12.60 -3.98 -9.81
C VAL A 106 11.74 -4.78 -8.83
N CYS A 107 11.72 -6.12 -8.98
CA CYS A 107 11.00 -7.03 -8.08
C CYS A 107 11.90 -7.50 -6.92
N ASP A 108 11.31 -7.93 -5.81
CA ASP A 108 12.01 -8.44 -4.61
C ASP A 108 13.07 -9.48 -4.95
N MET A 109 12.79 -10.41 -5.86
CA MET A 109 13.77 -11.45 -6.24
C MET A 109 15.00 -10.89 -6.95
N CYS A 110 14.83 -9.89 -7.81
CA CYS A 110 15.98 -9.23 -8.44
C CYS A 110 16.78 -8.41 -7.40
N VAL A 111 16.12 -7.86 -6.39
CA VAL A 111 16.81 -7.23 -5.27
C VAL A 111 17.62 -8.25 -4.48
N GLN A 112 17.07 -9.43 -4.18
CA GLN A 112 17.79 -10.52 -3.49
C GLN A 112 19.00 -11.01 -4.28
N VAL A 113 18.88 -11.13 -5.60
CA VAL A 113 19.95 -11.64 -6.45
C VAL A 113 21.06 -10.61 -6.69
N PHE A 114 20.73 -9.33 -6.84
CA PHE A 114 21.69 -8.30 -7.26
C PHE A 114 22.00 -7.23 -6.20
N GLY A 115 21.32 -7.25 -5.06
CA GLY A 115 21.54 -6.33 -3.96
C GLY A 115 22.69 -6.77 -3.06
N GLU A 116 23.36 -5.81 -2.45
CA GLU A 116 24.47 -6.05 -1.52
C GLU A 116 24.00 -5.85 -0.07
N LEU A 117 24.43 -6.73 0.84
CA LEU A 117 24.22 -6.55 2.28
C LEU A 117 25.20 -5.48 2.79
N LEU A 118 24.68 -4.45 3.46
CA LEU A 118 25.53 -3.46 4.11
C LEU A 118 25.98 -3.99 5.48
N ALA A 119 27.28 -3.97 5.75
CA ALA A 119 27.88 -4.51 6.98
C ALA A 119 27.35 -3.88 8.29
N GLU A 120 26.74 -2.69 8.22
CA GLU A 120 26.20 -1.95 9.36
C GLU A 120 24.67 -2.02 9.49
N GLU A 121 23.97 -2.57 8.49
CA GLU A 121 22.50 -2.72 8.51
C GLU A 121 22.11 -4.18 8.47
N VAL A 122 21.61 -4.69 9.60
CA VAL A 122 21.20 -6.09 9.75
C VAL A 122 19.99 -6.45 8.85
N GLU A 123 19.23 -5.46 8.35
CA GLU A 123 17.94 -5.70 7.67
C GLU A 123 17.73 -4.86 6.38
N GLY A 124 18.67 -4.87 5.43
CA GLY A 124 18.49 -4.18 4.15
C GLY A 124 19.44 -4.61 3.03
N LEU A 125 18.90 -4.77 1.82
CA LEU A 125 19.66 -4.97 0.59
C LEU A 125 19.83 -3.66 -0.16
N HIS A 126 21.07 -3.31 -0.49
CA HIS A 126 21.41 -2.06 -1.14
C HIS A 126 21.59 -2.25 -2.65
N LEU A 127 20.94 -1.38 -3.43
CA LEU A 127 21.14 -1.25 -4.87
C LEU A 127 21.68 0.15 -5.16
N THR A 128 23.00 0.24 -5.35
CA THR A 128 23.71 1.48 -5.66
C THR A 128 23.30 2.06 -7.01
N HIS A 129 23.08 1.18 -8.00
CA HIS A 129 22.76 1.56 -9.37
C HIS A 129 21.52 0.84 -9.88
N CYS A 130 20.82 1.47 -10.82
CA CYS A 130 19.75 0.80 -11.55
C CYS A 130 20.31 -0.35 -12.41
N LEU A 131 19.76 -1.55 -12.25
CA LEU A 131 20.16 -2.76 -12.99
C LEU A 131 19.94 -2.68 -14.51
N LEU A 132 19.21 -1.68 -14.99
CA LEU A 132 18.82 -1.52 -16.40
C LEU A 132 19.58 -0.38 -17.10
N CYS A 133 19.65 0.79 -16.47
CA CYS A 133 20.26 1.98 -17.07
C CYS A 133 21.56 2.44 -16.42
N GLU A 134 21.99 1.78 -15.33
CA GLU A 134 23.20 2.09 -14.56
C GLU A 134 23.25 3.51 -13.98
N ASN A 135 22.14 4.24 -13.98
CA ASN A 135 22.06 5.50 -13.24
C ASN A 135 22.15 5.20 -11.74
N GLU A 136 22.78 6.12 -11.01
CA GLU A 136 22.85 6.10 -9.56
C GLU A 136 21.43 6.07 -8.98
N ALA A 137 21.18 5.13 -8.08
CA ALA A 137 19.89 4.89 -7.46
C ALA A 137 19.93 5.03 -5.94
N ASN A 138 20.93 4.41 -5.30
CA ASN A 138 21.11 4.35 -3.84
C ASN A 138 19.80 4.02 -3.10
N ILE A 139 19.17 2.91 -3.47
CA ILE A 139 17.95 2.43 -2.83
C ILE A 139 18.29 1.28 -1.85
N VAL A 140 17.82 1.40 -0.61
CA VAL A 140 17.88 0.33 0.38
C VAL A 140 16.51 -0.33 0.43
N VAL A 141 16.48 -1.65 0.28
CA VAL A 141 15.26 -2.44 0.25
C VAL A 141 15.24 -3.40 1.42
N LYS A 142 14.24 -3.26 2.28
CA LYS A 142 13.94 -4.23 3.34
C LYS A 142 13.00 -5.29 2.77
N ILE A 143 13.49 -6.52 2.68
CA ILE A 143 12.67 -7.66 2.28
C ILE A 143 12.21 -8.38 3.53
N LYS A 144 10.93 -8.73 3.55
CA LYS A 144 10.35 -9.48 4.65
C LYS A 144 10.93 -10.90 4.66
N PRO A 145 11.45 -11.38 5.81
CA PRO A 145 11.89 -12.76 5.96
C PRO A 145 10.78 -13.77 5.65
N ALA A 146 11.14 -14.89 5.03
CA ALA A 146 10.17 -15.88 4.53
C ALA A 146 9.32 -16.52 5.65
N THR A 147 9.87 -16.64 6.87
CA THR A 147 9.19 -17.25 8.02
C THR A 147 8.41 -16.23 8.87
N ALA A 148 8.59 -14.93 8.62
CA ALA A 148 7.85 -13.90 9.31
C ALA A 148 6.44 -13.73 8.70
N SER A 149 5.42 -13.50 9.51
CA SER A 149 4.05 -13.25 9.03
C SER A 149 3.71 -11.76 9.04
N ILE A 150 2.79 -11.33 8.18
CA ILE A 150 2.55 -9.92 7.86
C ILE A 150 1.92 -9.19 9.05
N ARG A 151 2.42 -7.99 9.34
CA ARG A 151 1.88 -7.08 10.36
C ARG A 151 1.17 -5.92 9.68
N VAL A 152 -0.11 -5.75 10.00
CA VAL A 152 -1.03 -4.88 9.27
C VAL A 152 -1.50 -3.75 10.16
N LEU A 153 -1.36 -2.51 9.66
CA LEU A 153 -1.96 -1.31 10.22
C LEU A 153 -3.12 -0.87 9.33
N CYS A 154 -4.31 -0.76 9.91
CA CYS A 154 -5.53 -0.33 9.22
C CYS A 154 -6.08 0.92 9.91
N ILE A 155 -6.30 2.01 9.17
CA ILE A 155 -6.74 3.30 9.74
C ILE A 155 -8.00 3.81 9.04
N ASP A 156 -9.03 4.06 9.84
CA ASP A 156 -10.31 4.56 9.36
C ASP A 156 -10.24 6.01 8.83
N GLY A 157 -11.20 6.36 7.97
CA GLY A 157 -11.49 7.74 7.62
C GLY A 157 -12.28 8.48 8.70
N GLY A 158 -12.09 9.80 8.80
CA GLY A 158 -12.85 10.61 9.77
C GLY A 158 -12.63 12.13 9.71
N GLY A 159 -11.97 12.65 8.68
CA GLY A 159 -11.58 14.07 8.61
C GLY A 159 -10.61 14.43 9.74
N THR A 160 -10.78 15.59 10.37
CA THR A 160 -9.99 16.08 11.52
C THR A 160 -9.95 15.11 12.71
N ARG A 161 -10.94 14.22 12.86
CA ARG A 161 -10.92 13.14 13.86
C ARG A 161 -9.82 12.11 13.62
N GLY A 162 -9.18 12.12 12.46
CA GLY A 162 -7.95 11.37 12.16
C GLY A 162 -6.80 11.66 13.13
N VAL A 163 -6.87 12.72 13.93
CA VAL A 163 -5.93 12.93 15.05
C VAL A 163 -6.01 11.83 16.11
N MET A 164 -7.16 11.18 16.29
CA MET A 164 -7.35 10.11 17.28
C MET A 164 -6.48 8.87 17.00
N PRO A 165 -6.53 8.24 15.81
CA PRO A 165 -5.65 7.13 15.49
C PRO A 165 -4.16 7.53 15.50
N LEU A 166 -3.84 8.76 15.10
CA LEU A 166 -2.47 9.31 15.21
C LEU A 166 -2.00 9.37 16.68
N GLU A 167 -2.85 9.82 17.60
CA GLU A 167 -2.53 9.83 19.02
C GLU A 167 -2.36 8.43 19.61
N ILE A 168 -3.17 7.46 19.14
CA ILE A 168 -2.99 6.04 19.50
C ILE A 168 -1.61 5.54 19.04
N LEU A 169 -1.19 5.88 17.82
CA LEU A 169 0.15 5.53 17.31
C LEU A 169 1.28 6.20 18.10
N VAL A 170 1.10 7.45 18.56
CA VAL A 170 2.06 8.13 19.44
C VAL A 170 2.22 7.35 20.75
N ILE A 171 1.12 6.98 21.39
CA ILE A 171 1.17 6.21 22.64
C ILE A 171 1.77 4.82 22.40
N LEU A 172 1.47 4.19 21.26
CA LEU A 172 2.04 2.91 20.90
C LEU A 172 3.56 2.99 20.68
N GLN A 173 4.06 4.06 20.06
CA GLN A 173 5.50 4.32 19.93
C GLN A 173 6.15 4.52 21.31
N GLU A 174 5.51 5.27 22.21
CA GLU A 174 5.98 5.44 23.60
C GLU A 174 6.07 4.11 24.36
N LEU A 175 5.16 3.16 24.08
CA LEU A 175 5.16 1.84 24.72
C LEU A 175 6.19 0.87 24.13
N VAL A 176 6.43 0.97 22.82
CA VAL A 176 7.40 0.13 22.11
C VAL A 176 8.84 0.61 22.32
N GLY A 177 9.02 1.92 22.55
CA GLY A 177 10.32 2.57 22.74
C GLY A 177 10.81 3.30 21.49
N ASP A 178 11.67 4.29 21.67
CA ASP A 178 12.16 5.14 20.57
C ASP A 178 13.18 4.44 19.65
N ASP A 179 13.84 3.38 20.15
CA ASP A 179 14.83 2.59 19.40
C ASP A 179 14.19 1.68 18.33
N VAL A 180 12.88 1.45 18.40
CA VAL A 180 12.13 0.62 17.46
C VAL A 180 11.05 1.47 16.79
N PRO A 181 11.35 2.12 15.65
CA PRO A 181 10.39 2.98 14.99
C PRO A 181 9.18 2.20 14.48
N LEU A 182 7.96 2.67 14.78
CA LEU A 182 6.73 1.96 14.38
C LEU A 182 6.61 1.74 12.86
N TYR A 183 7.19 2.61 12.04
CA TYR A 183 7.18 2.46 10.59
C TYR A 183 8.06 1.31 10.08
N ASP A 184 8.92 0.72 10.92
CA ASP A 184 9.71 -0.47 10.62
C ASP A 184 9.07 -1.77 11.13
N ILE A 185 7.99 -1.64 11.92
CA ILE A 185 7.23 -2.77 12.46
C ILE A 185 6.13 -3.21 11.51
N PHE A 186 5.37 -2.27 10.95
CA PHE A 186 4.25 -2.61 10.08
C PHE A 186 4.73 -2.86 8.64
N ASP A 187 4.36 -4.02 8.10
CA ASP A 187 4.69 -4.39 6.72
C ASP A 187 3.68 -3.78 5.73
N LEU A 188 2.41 -3.67 6.13
CA LEU A 188 1.31 -3.15 5.32
C LEU A 188 0.48 -2.12 6.10
N GLY A 189 0.35 -0.92 5.55
CA GLY A 189 -0.58 0.11 5.99
C GLY A 189 -1.71 0.30 5.00
N VAL A 190 -2.95 0.17 5.46
CA VAL A 190 -4.15 0.42 4.66
C VAL A 190 -4.97 1.53 5.30
N GLY A 191 -5.33 2.55 4.53
CA GLY A 191 -6.03 3.71 5.06
C GLY A 191 -7.08 4.29 4.13
N THR A 192 -8.11 4.85 4.75
CA THR A 192 -9.20 5.56 4.08
C THR A 192 -9.20 7.02 4.50
N SER A 193 -9.34 7.96 3.56
CA SER A 193 -9.44 9.40 3.86
C SER A 193 -8.27 9.90 4.72
N SER A 194 -8.53 10.52 5.87
CA SER A 194 -7.50 10.89 6.86
C SER A 194 -6.57 9.73 7.25
N GLY A 195 -7.09 8.50 7.33
CA GLY A 195 -6.29 7.30 7.56
C GLY A 195 -5.36 6.96 6.40
N GLY A 196 -5.81 7.19 5.16
CA GLY A 196 -5.00 7.05 3.94
C GLY A 196 -3.80 8.02 3.94
N LEU A 197 -4.04 9.28 4.29
CA LEU A 197 -2.98 10.27 4.46
C LEU A 197 -2.01 9.85 5.59
N THR A 198 -2.54 9.28 6.68
CA THR A 198 -1.72 8.84 7.82
C THR A 198 -0.78 7.69 7.44
N VAL A 199 -1.26 6.66 6.71
CA VAL A 199 -0.39 5.53 6.31
C VAL A 199 0.65 5.94 5.26
N ILE A 200 0.33 6.91 4.38
CA ILE A 200 1.30 7.52 3.47
C ILE A 200 2.41 8.20 4.30
N GLU A 201 2.04 9.08 5.21
CA GLU A 201 2.99 9.81 6.05
C GLU A 201 3.85 8.87 6.89
N HIS A 202 3.23 7.87 7.50
CA HIS A 202 3.92 6.99 8.44
C HIS A 202 4.84 6.00 7.73
N LEU A 203 4.34 5.26 6.73
CA LEU A 203 5.09 4.15 6.13
C LEU A 203 5.85 4.54 4.87
N LEU A 204 5.28 5.37 3.99
CA LEU A 204 5.96 5.78 2.74
C LEU A 204 7.04 6.82 3.02
N PHE A 205 6.74 7.83 3.86
CA PHE A 205 7.71 8.86 4.26
C PHE A 205 8.54 8.48 5.49
N ARG A 206 8.27 7.33 6.13
CA ARG A 206 8.98 6.82 7.32
C ARG A 206 9.07 7.87 8.43
N ARG A 207 7.95 8.50 8.75
CA ARG A 207 7.86 9.53 9.79
C ARG A 207 7.33 8.94 11.09
N SER A 208 7.89 9.38 12.22
CA SER A 208 7.40 8.97 13.53
C SER A 208 5.95 9.45 13.73
N PRO A 209 5.12 8.73 14.52
CA PRO A 209 3.73 9.12 14.74
C PRO A 209 3.56 10.56 15.24
N LYS A 210 4.50 11.05 16.06
CA LYS A 210 4.51 12.44 16.55
C LYS A 210 4.65 13.45 15.42
N VAL A 211 5.55 13.18 14.46
CA VAL A 211 5.73 14.03 13.27
C VAL A 211 4.50 13.96 12.36
N CYS A 212 3.96 12.76 12.12
CA CYS A 212 2.74 12.58 11.34
C CYS A 212 1.57 13.38 11.95
N LYS A 213 1.42 13.35 13.28
CA LYS A 213 0.40 14.12 13.99
C LYS A 213 0.57 15.62 13.79
N MET A 214 1.79 16.12 13.96
CA MET A 214 2.10 17.55 13.80
C MET A 214 1.79 18.04 12.38
N ILE A 215 2.16 17.26 11.36
CA ILE A 215 1.86 17.53 9.95
C ILE A 215 0.35 17.53 9.74
N PHE A 216 -0.35 16.50 10.24
CA PHE A 216 -1.79 16.37 10.09
C PHE A 216 -2.55 17.56 10.70
N GLU A 217 -2.19 17.98 11.91
CA GLU A 217 -2.79 19.14 12.58
C GLU A 217 -2.54 20.45 11.81
N GLY A 218 -1.31 20.63 11.31
CA GLY A 218 -0.94 21.79 10.50
C GLY A 218 -1.72 21.87 9.18
N LEU A 219 -1.73 20.79 8.41
CA LEU A 219 -2.47 20.72 7.14
C LEU A 219 -3.97 20.88 7.35
N SER A 220 -4.54 20.24 8.37
CA SER A 220 -5.97 20.35 8.71
C SER A 220 -6.34 21.79 9.09
N SER A 221 -5.52 22.45 9.91
CA SER A 221 -5.76 23.83 10.33
C SER A 221 -5.72 24.79 9.14
N GLN A 222 -4.76 24.61 8.23
CA GLN A 222 -4.67 25.41 7.00
C GLN A 222 -5.86 25.17 6.08
N LEU A 223 -6.25 23.91 5.86
CA LEU A 223 -7.33 23.53 4.95
C LEU A 223 -8.68 24.10 5.41
N PHE A 224 -9.00 23.95 6.70
CA PHE A 224 -10.30 24.31 7.28
C PHE A 224 -10.36 25.74 7.88
N ALA A 225 -9.34 26.57 7.66
CA ALA A 225 -9.30 27.96 8.12
C ALA A 225 -10.43 28.83 7.52
N ASP A 226 -10.79 28.59 6.25
CA ASP A 226 -11.76 29.42 5.51
C ASP A 226 -13.16 28.82 5.55
N LYS A 227 -13.98 29.23 6.52
CA LYS A 227 -15.39 28.83 6.57
C LYS A 227 -16.27 29.79 5.76
N CYS A 228 -17.12 29.24 4.89
CA CYS A 228 -18.22 30.01 4.32
C CYS A 228 -19.15 30.51 5.43
N ARG A 229 -19.35 31.84 5.49
CA ARG A 229 -20.24 32.48 6.47
C ARG A 229 -21.69 32.39 5.99
N GLY A 230 -22.58 31.95 6.90
CA GLY A 230 -24.04 31.91 6.69
C GLY A 230 -24.56 30.67 5.95
N LEU A 231 -25.78 30.23 6.30
CA LEU A 231 -26.44 29.06 5.70
C LEU A 231 -26.66 29.23 4.18
N ALA A 232 -27.06 30.43 3.75
CA ALA A 232 -27.26 30.75 2.34
C ALA A 232 -25.96 30.66 1.51
N GLY A 233 -24.82 31.04 2.09
CA GLY A 233 -23.51 30.94 1.44
C GLY A 233 -23.06 29.49 1.25
N LYS A 234 -23.32 28.62 2.25
CA LYS A 234 -23.06 27.18 2.16
C LYS A 234 -23.92 26.50 1.11
N ILE A 235 -25.23 26.80 1.09
CA ILE A 235 -26.16 26.28 0.08
C ILE A 235 -25.71 26.72 -1.31
N ARG A 236 -25.46 28.02 -1.52
CA ARG A 236 -25.01 28.53 -2.82
C ARG A 236 -23.76 27.81 -3.30
N ARG A 237 -22.78 27.60 -2.43
CA ARG A 237 -21.51 26.95 -2.79
C ARG A 237 -21.66 25.46 -3.08
N LEU A 238 -22.48 24.75 -2.32
CA LEU A 238 -22.78 23.35 -2.59
C LEU A 238 -23.48 23.19 -3.95
N TRP A 239 -24.41 24.10 -4.29
CA TRP A 239 -25.10 24.10 -5.58
C TRP A 239 -24.21 24.49 -6.77
N THR A 240 -23.25 25.40 -6.59
CA THR A 240 -22.43 25.91 -7.70
C THR A 240 -21.05 25.26 -7.83
N GLN A 241 -20.52 24.68 -6.76
CA GLN A 241 -19.15 24.14 -6.67
C GLN A 241 -19.09 22.71 -6.12
N ASP A 242 -20.25 22.09 -5.86
CA ASP A 242 -20.36 20.71 -5.33
C ASP A 242 -19.55 20.48 -4.03
N SER A 243 -19.30 21.53 -3.25
CA SER A 243 -18.42 21.47 -2.08
C SER A 243 -18.52 22.67 -1.15
N LEU A 244 -18.16 22.47 0.12
CA LEU A 244 -17.99 23.55 1.10
C LEU A 244 -16.62 24.21 1.02
N TYR A 245 -15.59 23.46 0.60
CA TYR A 245 -14.20 23.89 0.52
C TYR A 245 -13.67 23.83 -0.93
N GLY A 246 -12.84 24.81 -1.31
CA GLY A 246 -12.37 24.93 -2.68
C GLY A 246 -11.30 23.89 -3.05
N ALA A 247 -11.51 23.17 -4.14
CA ALA A 247 -10.57 22.17 -4.69
C ALA A 247 -9.15 22.73 -4.83
N LYS A 248 -9.01 23.93 -5.42
CA LYS A 248 -7.70 24.56 -5.69
C LYS A 248 -6.86 24.76 -4.45
N LYS A 249 -7.48 25.16 -3.33
CA LYS A 249 -6.76 25.33 -2.05
C LYS A 249 -6.26 23.99 -1.54
N TYR A 250 -7.11 22.96 -1.60
CA TYR A 250 -6.72 21.63 -1.14
C TYR A 250 -5.60 21.04 -2.00
N GLU A 251 -5.74 21.12 -3.32
CA GLU A 251 -4.71 20.66 -4.26
C GLU A 251 -3.40 21.41 -4.08
N HIS A 252 -3.44 22.72 -3.84
CA HIS A 252 -2.24 23.51 -3.58
C HIS A 252 -1.51 23.01 -2.33
N ILE A 253 -2.22 22.85 -1.21
CA ILE A 253 -1.67 22.32 0.05
C ILE A 253 -1.04 20.93 -0.17
N LEU A 254 -1.74 20.03 -0.86
CA LEU A 254 -1.23 18.67 -1.10
C LEU A 254 -0.05 18.65 -2.07
N ARG A 255 -0.04 19.50 -3.10
CA ARG A 255 1.08 19.62 -4.06
C ARG A 255 2.32 20.20 -3.41
N GLU A 256 2.16 21.18 -2.51
CA GLU A 256 3.26 21.75 -1.74
C GLU A 256 3.85 20.70 -0.79
N HIS A 257 2.99 19.97 -0.07
CA HIS A 257 3.40 18.97 0.89
C HIS A 257 4.04 17.71 0.27
N TYR A 258 3.40 17.12 -0.76
CA TYR A 258 3.86 15.86 -1.38
C TYR A 258 4.80 16.04 -2.57
N ARG A 259 5.02 17.28 -3.01
CA ARG A 259 5.69 17.66 -4.26
C ARG A 259 4.87 17.25 -5.51
N PRO A 260 4.79 18.09 -6.55
CA PRO A 260 3.92 17.81 -7.70
C PRO A 260 4.29 16.55 -8.50
N GLY A 261 5.56 16.16 -8.53
CA GLY A 261 6.08 15.08 -9.39
C GLY A 261 6.19 13.70 -8.74
N LEU A 262 5.88 13.57 -7.45
CA LEU A 262 6.00 12.29 -6.75
C LEU A 262 4.79 11.41 -7.06
N LYS A 263 5.02 10.15 -7.42
CA LYS A 263 3.98 9.12 -7.66
C LYS A 263 3.86 8.20 -6.44
N LEU A 264 2.68 7.64 -6.20
CA LEU A 264 2.51 6.65 -5.12
C LEU A 264 3.34 5.39 -5.39
N PHE A 265 3.23 4.84 -6.61
CA PHE A 265 4.18 3.85 -7.10
C PHE A 265 5.31 4.57 -7.82
N GLY A 266 6.31 4.95 -7.05
CA GLY A 266 7.45 5.71 -7.51
C GLY A 266 8.65 5.52 -6.60
N PRO A 267 9.74 6.26 -6.85
CA PRO A 267 10.93 6.18 -6.03
C PRO A 267 10.60 6.49 -4.56
N PRO A 268 11.10 5.70 -3.59
CA PRO A 268 10.83 5.96 -2.18
C PRO A 268 11.40 7.33 -1.79
N PRO A 269 10.63 8.22 -1.13
CA PRO A 269 11.07 9.57 -0.79
C PRO A 269 12.35 9.63 0.07
N THR A 270 12.61 8.57 0.82
CA THR A 270 13.72 8.42 1.77
C THR A 270 14.88 7.59 1.21
N GLY A 271 14.78 7.09 -0.02
CA GLY A 271 15.71 6.07 -0.55
C GLY A 271 15.51 4.68 0.07
N ARG A 272 14.61 4.53 1.05
CA ARG A 272 14.31 3.24 1.69
C ARG A 272 12.96 2.70 1.25
N SER A 273 12.94 1.49 0.73
CA SER A 273 11.73 0.76 0.35
C SER A 273 11.49 -0.41 1.29
N GLY A 274 10.25 -0.60 1.72
CA GLY A 274 9.88 -1.69 2.63
C GLY A 274 8.43 -1.60 3.09
N GLY A 275 8.00 -0.42 3.54
CA GLY A 275 6.63 -0.16 3.94
C GLY A 275 5.66 -0.21 2.76
N LYS A 276 4.71 -1.15 2.78
CA LYS A 276 3.66 -1.28 1.76
C LYS A 276 2.46 -0.43 2.17
N VAL A 277 1.97 0.42 1.26
CA VAL A 277 0.86 1.35 1.51
C VAL A 277 -0.24 1.10 0.49
N ALA A 278 -1.46 0.98 1.00
CA ALA A 278 -2.69 0.88 0.23
C ALA A 278 -3.69 1.96 0.68
N VAL A 279 -4.24 2.70 -0.28
CA VAL A 279 -5.16 3.81 -0.01
C VAL A 279 -6.43 3.63 -0.81
N THR A 280 -7.59 3.78 -0.18
CA THR A 280 -8.89 3.59 -0.82
C THR A 280 -9.40 4.87 -1.48
N MET A 281 -9.99 4.74 -2.66
CA MET A 281 -10.72 5.80 -3.38
C MET A 281 -11.99 5.17 -3.96
N ALA A 282 -13.09 5.91 -4.03
CA ALA A 282 -14.31 5.40 -4.69
C ALA A 282 -14.49 6.09 -6.05
N SER A 283 -14.91 5.33 -7.07
CA SER A 283 -15.19 5.88 -8.40
C SER A 283 -16.46 6.73 -8.37
N SER A 284 -16.42 7.90 -8.98
CA SER A 284 -17.60 8.78 -9.09
C SER A 284 -18.74 8.14 -9.92
N LYS A 285 -18.45 7.11 -10.74
CA LYS A 285 -19.43 6.48 -11.65
C LYS A 285 -20.45 5.60 -10.91
N ASP A 286 -19.97 4.73 -10.02
CA ASP A 286 -20.76 3.66 -9.38
C ASP A 286 -20.38 3.45 -7.89
N SER A 287 -19.50 4.32 -7.37
CA SER A 287 -18.89 4.20 -6.05
C SER A 287 -18.21 2.85 -5.83
N THR A 288 -17.70 2.22 -6.90
CA THR A 288 -16.81 1.06 -6.78
C THR A 288 -15.51 1.53 -6.14
N THR A 289 -15.07 0.82 -5.11
CA THR A 289 -13.84 1.13 -4.39
C THR A 289 -12.64 0.63 -5.19
N PHE A 290 -11.66 1.50 -5.36
CA PHE A 290 -10.35 1.22 -5.91
C PHE A 290 -9.28 1.41 -4.84
N VAL A 291 -8.23 0.59 -4.91
CA VAL A 291 -7.08 0.69 -4.02
C VAL A 291 -5.86 1.12 -4.82
N CYS A 292 -5.28 2.25 -4.42
CA CYS A 292 -4.01 2.77 -4.91
C CYS A 292 -2.89 2.21 -4.05
N THR A 293 -1.83 1.68 -4.65
CA THR A 293 -0.77 0.93 -3.95
C THR A 293 0.62 1.42 -4.33
N ASN A 294 1.59 1.40 -3.41
CA ASN A 294 3.01 1.57 -3.74
C ASN A 294 3.74 0.24 -4.05
N TYR A 295 2.98 -0.84 -4.27
CA TYR A 295 3.48 -2.19 -4.48
C TYR A 295 2.64 -2.96 -5.49
N ASN A 296 3.12 -4.11 -5.98
CA ASN A 296 2.36 -4.97 -6.89
C ASN A 296 1.71 -6.18 -6.23
N GLY A 297 2.41 -6.83 -5.29
CA GLY A 297 2.02 -8.12 -4.73
C GLY A 297 2.55 -9.28 -5.58
N THR A 298 2.86 -10.38 -4.90
CA THR A 298 3.50 -11.56 -5.50
C THR A 298 2.50 -12.68 -5.78
N ALA A 299 1.44 -12.80 -5.00
CA ALA A 299 0.42 -13.83 -5.17
C ALA A 299 -0.63 -13.42 -6.22
N PRO A 300 -1.24 -14.35 -6.98
CA PRO A 300 -2.36 -14.01 -7.86
C PRO A 300 -3.54 -13.44 -7.07
N ARG A 301 -4.23 -12.44 -7.62
CA ARG A 301 -5.49 -11.95 -7.04
C ARG A 301 -6.63 -12.90 -7.42
N GLY A 302 -7.56 -13.14 -6.49
CA GLY A 302 -8.80 -13.84 -6.79
C GLY A 302 -9.63 -13.08 -7.83
N SER A 303 -10.38 -13.81 -8.66
CA SER A 303 -11.20 -13.24 -9.75
C SER A 303 -12.44 -12.46 -9.26
N SER A 304 -12.75 -12.48 -7.96
CA SER A 304 -13.99 -11.96 -7.37
C SER A 304 -13.76 -10.95 -6.23
N LEU A 305 -12.73 -10.10 -6.33
CA LEU A 305 -12.52 -9.04 -5.34
C LEU A 305 -13.66 -8.01 -5.38
N SER A 306 -14.10 -7.56 -4.20
CA SER A 306 -15.15 -6.55 -4.02
C SER A 306 -14.65 -5.11 -4.26
N TYR A 307 -13.40 -4.95 -4.68
CA TYR A 307 -12.72 -3.70 -4.97
C TYR A 307 -11.75 -3.87 -6.14
N GLY A 308 -11.52 -2.78 -6.88
CA GLY A 308 -10.54 -2.71 -7.97
C GLY A 308 -9.16 -2.30 -7.46
N ARG A 309 -8.12 -2.59 -8.24
CA ARG A 309 -6.77 -2.03 -8.02
C ARG A 309 -6.50 -0.96 -9.05
N LEU A 310 -6.04 0.20 -8.61
CA LEU A 310 -5.61 1.27 -9.51
C LEU A 310 -4.15 1.02 -9.91
N ARG A 311 -3.96 0.52 -11.14
CA ARG A 311 -2.64 0.28 -11.74
C ARG A 311 -2.69 0.55 -13.25
N PRO A 312 -2.75 1.83 -13.67
CA PRO A 312 -2.79 2.18 -15.09
C PRO A 312 -1.41 2.01 -15.73
N THR A 313 -1.20 2.43 -16.98
CA THR A 313 0.14 2.46 -17.59
C THR A 313 1.05 3.46 -16.89
N VAL A 314 2.37 3.33 -17.07
CA VAL A 314 3.39 4.18 -16.42
C VAL A 314 3.12 5.69 -16.59
N GLU A 315 2.61 6.09 -17.76
CA GLU A 315 2.25 7.47 -18.09
C GLU A 315 1.15 8.02 -17.16
N TYR A 316 0.15 7.19 -16.86
CA TYR A 316 -1.04 7.57 -16.08
C TYR A 316 -0.96 7.14 -14.61
N GLU A 317 0.19 6.65 -14.12
CA GLU A 317 0.40 6.38 -12.70
C GLU A 317 0.14 7.65 -11.88
N PRO A 318 -0.81 7.64 -10.93
CA PRO A 318 -1.27 8.83 -10.25
C PRO A 318 -0.18 9.43 -9.36
N PHE A 319 -0.17 10.76 -9.32
CA PHE A 319 0.67 11.49 -8.39
C PHE A 319 0.17 11.29 -6.96
N LEU A 320 1.10 11.37 -6.00
CA LEU A 320 0.79 11.16 -4.59
C LEU A 320 -0.22 12.19 -4.06
N TRP A 321 -0.14 13.44 -4.54
CA TRP A 321 -1.12 14.47 -4.19
C TRP A 321 -2.51 14.18 -4.77
N GLU A 322 -2.63 13.50 -5.93
CA GLU A 322 -3.91 13.08 -6.51
C GLU A 322 -4.54 11.95 -5.69
N VAL A 323 -3.73 10.95 -5.30
CA VAL A 323 -4.19 9.87 -4.41
C VAL A 323 -4.63 10.44 -3.08
N GLY A 324 -3.81 11.32 -2.49
CA GLY A 324 -4.13 12.02 -1.25
C GLY A 324 -5.41 12.85 -1.38
N ARG A 325 -5.63 13.53 -2.51
CA ARG A 325 -6.84 14.32 -2.78
C ARG A 325 -8.07 13.44 -2.96
N GLY A 326 -7.93 12.32 -3.67
CA GLY A 326 -9.02 11.41 -3.98
C GLY A 326 -9.51 10.64 -2.77
N THR A 327 -8.59 10.15 -1.94
CA THR A 327 -8.97 9.37 -0.75
C THR A 327 -9.75 10.18 0.27
N SER A 328 -9.50 11.48 0.36
CA SER A 328 -10.09 12.40 1.35
C SER A 328 -11.10 13.40 0.77
N ALA A 329 -11.52 13.19 -0.49
CA ALA A 329 -12.52 14.01 -1.18
C ALA A 329 -13.94 13.70 -0.67
N ALA A 330 -14.22 13.97 0.61
CA ALA A 330 -15.49 13.63 1.22
C ALA A 330 -16.65 14.39 0.54
N PRO A 331 -17.66 13.69 -0.02
CA PRO A 331 -18.77 14.34 -0.69
C PRO A 331 -19.47 15.37 0.21
N GLY A 332 -19.74 16.54 -0.36
CA GLY A 332 -20.27 17.70 0.37
C GLY A 332 -19.20 18.58 1.03
N LEU A 333 -18.04 18.03 1.43
CA LEU A 333 -16.90 18.84 1.89
C LEU A 333 -16.04 19.30 0.72
N PHE A 334 -15.70 18.38 -0.18
CA PHE A 334 -14.82 18.61 -1.32
C PHE A 334 -15.42 18.01 -2.60
N PRO A 335 -15.14 18.59 -3.78
CA PRO A 335 -15.57 17.97 -5.03
C PRO A 335 -14.72 16.73 -5.33
N ALA A 336 -15.20 15.89 -6.26
CA ALA A 336 -14.43 14.79 -6.81
C ALA A 336 -13.11 15.28 -7.44
N VAL A 337 -12.12 14.39 -7.51
CA VAL A 337 -10.85 14.61 -8.21
C VAL A 337 -10.85 13.85 -9.53
N ASP A 338 -10.43 14.52 -10.60
CA ASP A 338 -10.25 13.91 -11.91
C ASP A 338 -8.77 13.63 -12.13
N ILE A 339 -8.43 12.35 -12.28
CA ILE A 339 -7.07 11.89 -12.56
C ILE A 339 -6.97 11.57 -14.05
N SER A 340 -6.06 12.26 -14.74
CA SER A 340 -5.89 12.16 -16.19
C SER A 340 -5.59 10.73 -16.63
N GLY A 341 -6.33 10.22 -17.63
CA GLY A 341 -6.18 8.87 -18.15
C GLY A 341 -6.65 7.74 -17.22
N VAL A 342 -7.18 8.08 -16.04
CA VAL A 342 -7.60 7.10 -15.02
C VAL A 342 -9.10 7.22 -14.72
N GLY A 343 -9.59 8.41 -14.38
CA GLY A 343 -11.00 8.64 -14.09
C GLY A 343 -11.27 9.61 -12.94
N SER A 344 -12.55 9.72 -12.56
CA SER A 344 -13.03 10.60 -11.50
C SER A 344 -13.26 9.82 -10.20
N PHE A 345 -12.81 10.38 -9.08
CA PHE A 345 -12.83 9.73 -7.78
C PHE A 345 -13.25 10.66 -6.65
N HIS A 346 -13.83 10.07 -5.61
CA HIS A 346 -14.13 10.71 -4.33
C HIS A 346 -13.69 9.83 -3.15
N ASP A 347 -13.96 10.29 -1.91
CA ASP A 347 -13.50 9.65 -0.68
C ASP A 347 -13.78 8.14 -0.64
N GLY A 348 -12.76 7.36 -0.24
CA GLY A 348 -12.84 5.91 -0.16
C GLY A 348 -13.75 5.39 0.96
N GLY A 349 -14.18 6.26 1.89
CA GLY A 349 -15.08 5.95 3.00
C GLY A 349 -16.53 5.73 2.59
N MET A 350 -16.84 5.86 1.30
CA MET A 350 -18.14 5.51 0.75
C MET A 350 -18.46 4.01 0.94
N LYS A 351 -19.74 3.70 1.17
CA LYS A 351 -20.26 2.35 1.42
C LYS A 351 -19.71 1.75 2.72
N ARG A 352 -18.89 0.69 2.64
CA ARG A 352 -18.42 -0.12 3.79
C ARG A 352 -16.93 0.03 4.06
N TYR A 353 -16.22 0.85 3.27
CA TYR A 353 -14.76 0.90 3.25
C TYR A 353 -14.18 2.08 4.03
N ASN A 354 -14.99 2.76 4.87
CA ASN A 354 -14.43 3.72 5.83
C ASN A 354 -13.47 3.05 6.81
N ASN A 355 -13.78 1.83 7.24
CA ASN A 355 -12.83 0.91 7.85
C ASN A 355 -12.33 -0.07 6.77
N PRO A 356 -11.10 0.09 6.25
CA PRO A 356 -10.62 -0.72 5.14
C PRO A 356 -10.09 -2.10 5.57
N ILE A 357 -10.48 -2.62 6.74
CA ILE A 357 -9.95 -3.88 7.29
C ILE A 357 -10.08 -5.09 6.35
N ASN A 358 -11.20 -5.21 5.63
CA ASN A 358 -11.39 -6.31 4.68
C ASN A 358 -10.44 -6.21 3.48
N ILE A 359 -10.14 -4.98 3.04
CA ILE A 359 -9.10 -4.71 2.03
C ILE A 359 -7.73 -5.06 2.62
N ALA A 360 -7.45 -4.66 3.86
CA ALA A 360 -6.18 -4.90 4.52
C ALA A 360 -5.85 -6.40 4.65
N VAL A 361 -6.82 -7.22 5.05
CA VAL A 361 -6.66 -8.69 5.11
C VAL A 361 -6.48 -9.29 3.72
N SER A 362 -7.22 -8.80 2.72
CA SER A 362 -7.11 -9.26 1.33
C SER A 362 -5.73 -8.92 0.73
N GLU A 363 -5.25 -7.69 0.94
CA GLU A 363 -3.95 -7.23 0.45
C GLU A 363 -2.79 -7.90 1.19
N ALA A 364 -2.91 -8.20 2.49
CA ALA A 364 -1.91 -8.98 3.22
C ALA A 364 -1.70 -10.36 2.58
N ARG A 365 -2.78 -11.06 2.24
CA ARG A 365 -2.71 -12.36 1.52
C ARG A 365 -2.09 -12.22 0.13
N HIS A 366 -2.21 -11.07 -0.49
CA HIS A 366 -1.64 -10.81 -1.81
C HIS A 366 -0.12 -10.57 -1.78
N LEU A 367 0.41 -10.13 -0.63
CA LEU A 367 1.84 -9.88 -0.41
C LEU A 367 2.64 -11.15 -0.04
N SER A 368 2.01 -12.19 0.52
CA SER A 368 2.69 -13.43 0.93
C SER A 368 2.14 -14.66 0.21
N TYR A 369 3.02 -15.42 -0.46
CA TYR A 369 2.68 -16.64 -1.21
C TYR A 369 2.61 -17.91 -0.33
N GLU A 370 3.35 -17.95 0.79
CA GLU A 370 3.68 -19.19 1.53
C GLU A 370 2.89 -19.44 2.83
N SER A 371 1.73 -18.79 3.00
CA SER A 371 0.70 -19.05 4.06
C SER A 371 0.69 -18.09 5.27
N VAL A 372 -0.42 -18.25 6.00
CA VAL A 372 -0.79 -17.80 7.36
C VAL A 372 -1.42 -16.42 7.46
N GLU A 373 -2.50 -16.39 8.25
CA GLU A 373 -3.16 -15.19 8.71
C GLU A 373 -2.13 -14.18 9.22
N PRO A 374 -2.38 -12.87 9.08
CA PRO A 374 -1.46 -11.86 9.60
C PRO A 374 -1.17 -12.07 11.09
N ASP A 375 0.08 -11.88 11.52
CA ASP A 375 0.49 -12.02 12.92
C ASP A 375 -0.27 -11.03 13.81
N VAL A 376 -0.33 -9.79 13.35
CA VAL A 376 -1.02 -8.69 14.02
C VAL A 376 -1.77 -7.87 12.99
N VAL A 377 -3.04 -7.62 13.24
CA VAL A 377 -3.87 -6.68 12.51
C VAL A 377 -4.40 -5.64 13.50
N LEU A 378 -3.82 -4.44 13.44
CA LEU A 378 -4.25 -3.30 14.24
C LEU A 378 -5.18 -2.41 13.42
N SER A 379 -6.47 -2.38 13.78
CA SER A 379 -7.45 -1.47 13.20
C SER A 379 -7.69 -0.27 14.15
N LEU A 380 -7.50 0.95 13.64
CA LEU A 380 -7.63 2.18 14.41
C LEU A 380 -8.79 3.03 13.91
N GLY A 381 -9.71 3.35 14.82
CA GLY A 381 -10.90 4.13 14.52
C GLY A 381 -10.73 5.62 14.75
N THR A 382 -11.60 6.41 14.12
CA THR A 382 -11.70 7.87 14.29
C THR A 382 -12.80 8.28 15.29
N GLY A 383 -13.10 7.36 16.21
CA GLY A 383 -14.05 7.51 17.30
C GLY A 383 -15.45 6.99 16.95
N SER A 384 -16.14 6.50 17.97
CA SER A 384 -17.53 6.01 17.87
C SER A 384 -18.47 6.83 18.76
N SER A 385 -19.67 7.10 18.25
CA SER A 385 -20.73 7.67 19.07
C SER A 385 -21.30 6.59 19.99
N LEU A 386 -21.45 6.87 21.28
CA LEU A 386 -22.08 5.97 22.27
C LEU A 386 -23.61 5.85 22.09
N VAL A 387 -24.15 6.26 20.94
CA VAL A 387 -25.58 6.19 20.69
C VAL A 387 -25.95 4.71 20.59
N ASN A 388 -26.53 4.19 21.67
CA ASN A 388 -27.21 2.90 21.67
C ASN A 388 -28.18 2.90 20.50
N HIS A 389 -27.92 2.09 19.48
CA HIS A 389 -28.94 1.80 18.48
C HIS A 389 -30.12 1.20 19.23
N SER A 390 -31.19 1.99 19.40
CA SER A 390 -32.40 1.48 20.04
C SER A 390 -32.87 0.26 19.26
N PRO A 391 -33.08 -0.90 19.92
CA PRO A 391 -33.66 -2.08 19.27
C PRO A 391 -35.14 -1.85 18.88
N THR A 392 -35.69 -0.70 19.24
CA THR A 392 -37.07 -0.30 18.99
C THR A 392 -37.15 0.61 17.76
N VAL A 393 -37.97 0.19 16.79
CA VAL A 393 -38.34 1.00 15.64
C VAL A 393 -39.17 2.19 16.12
N SER A 394 -38.85 3.40 15.65
CA SER A 394 -39.65 4.59 15.96
C SER A 394 -41.09 4.41 15.48
N PHE A 395 -42.05 4.41 16.42
CA PHE A 395 -43.48 4.28 16.12
C PHE A 395 -44.09 5.50 15.41
N PHE A 396 -43.39 6.64 15.42
CA PHE A 396 -43.84 7.88 14.80
C PHE A 396 -42.73 8.49 13.93
N ARG A 397 -43.09 8.90 12.71
CA ARG A 397 -42.23 9.65 11.80
C ARG A 397 -42.19 11.11 12.23
N ASN A 398 -41.05 11.59 12.71
CA ASN A 398 -40.83 13.01 12.96
C ASN A 398 -40.53 13.70 11.62
N PRO A 399 -41.39 14.62 11.12
CA PRO A 399 -41.20 15.24 9.80
C PRO A 399 -39.87 15.98 9.63
N TRP A 400 -39.29 16.48 10.74
CA TRP A 400 -38.06 17.28 10.77
C TRP A 400 -36.80 16.43 10.94
N LYS A 401 -36.88 15.28 11.62
CA LYS A 401 -35.75 14.34 11.83
C LYS A 401 -35.75 13.15 10.85
N ASP A 402 -36.91 12.75 10.35
CA ASP A 402 -37.11 11.62 9.43
C ASP A 402 -37.50 12.10 8.01
N GLY A 403 -37.22 13.37 7.71
CA GLY A 403 -37.33 13.93 6.36
C GLY A 403 -36.42 13.21 5.37
N PHE A 404 -36.75 13.25 4.08
CA PHE A 404 -35.96 12.56 3.03
C PHE A 404 -34.48 12.96 3.06
N LEU A 405 -34.18 14.26 3.14
CA LEU A 405 -32.80 14.77 3.18
C LEU A 405 -32.05 14.34 4.44
N SER A 406 -32.71 14.33 5.59
CA SER A 406 -32.08 13.86 6.83
C SER A 406 -31.81 12.36 6.80
N ARG A 407 -32.71 11.55 6.24
CA ARG A 407 -32.47 10.10 6.06
C ARG A 407 -31.32 9.81 5.09
N VAL A 408 -31.24 10.53 3.98
CA VAL A 408 -30.13 10.42 3.02
C VAL A 408 -28.81 10.81 3.69
N TYR A 409 -28.80 11.93 4.42
CA TYR A 409 -27.64 12.39 5.16
C TYR A 409 -27.21 11.40 6.25
N ASN A 410 -28.16 10.86 7.04
CA ASN A 410 -27.86 9.90 8.10
C ASN A 410 -27.32 8.58 7.53
N SER A 411 -27.89 8.09 6.42
CA SER A 411 -27.40 6.90 5.70
C SER A 411 -25.98 7.11 5.14
N PHE A 412 -25.72 8.31 4.63
CA PHE A 412 -24.39 8.71 4.18
C PHE A 412 -23.40 8.77 5.34
N MET A 413 -23.76 9.40 6.46
CA MET A 413 -22.91 9.49 7.65
C MET A 413 -22.68 8.12 8.30
N SER A 414 -23.64 7.20 8.26
CA SER A 414 -23.45 5.84 8.76
C SER A 414 -22.47 5.02 7.92
N SER A 415 -22.25 5.38 6.64
CA SER A 415 -21.21 4.74 5.82
C SER A 415 -19.80 5.02 6.36
N PHE A 416 -19.64 6.09 7.15
CA PHE A 416 -18.41 6.44 7.85
C PHE A 416 -18.30 5.83 9.26
N ASP A 417 -19.22 4.95 9.68
CA ASP A 417 -19.05 4.18 10.91
C ASP A 417 -18.28 2.89 10.62
N GLY A 418 -17.00 2.88 10.99
CA GLY A 418 -16.12 1.73 10.83
C GLY A 418 -16.42 0.56 11.76
N GLU A 419 -17.26 0.75 12.79
CA GLU A 419 -17.53 -0.26 13.81
C GLU A 419 -18.41 -1.39 13.28
N GLN A 420 -19.32 -1.11 12.34
CA GLN A 420 -20.12 -2.15 11.70
C GLN A 420 -19.23 -3.13 10.92
N THR A 421 -18.34 -2.63 10.06
CA THR A 421 -17.41 -3.46 9.28
C THR A 421 -16.52 -4.30 10.18
N TRP A 422 -16.08 -3.74 11.32
CA TRP A 422 -15.34 -4.48 12.33
C TRP A 422 -16.15 -5.63 12.93
N ARG A 423 -17.40 -5.39 13.36
CA ARG A 423 -18.27 -6.44 13.93
C ARG A 423 -18.58 -7.55 12.93
N GLU A 424 -18.82 -7.21 11.66
CA GLU A 424 -19.04 -8.18 10.58
C GLU A 424 -17.82 -9.11 10.43
N LEU A 425 -16.61 -8.55 10.35
CA LEU A 425 -15.37 -9.33 10.29
C LEU A 425 -15.17 -10.18 11.56
N TRP A 426 -15.34 -9.57 12.74
CA TRP A 426 -15.16 -10.27 14.02
C TRP A 426 -16.10 -11.47 14.16
N GLY A 427 -17.32 -11.36 13.62
CA GLY A 427 -18.30 -12.44 13.60
C GLY A 427 -17.89 -13.66 12.77
N VAL A 428 -17.08 -13.47 11.72
CA VAL A 428 -16.62 -14.55 10.83
C VAL A 428 -15.25 -15.13 11.19
N LEU A 429 -14.43 -14.40 11.95
CA LEU A 429 -13.12 -14.88 12.40
C LEU A 429 -13.27 -16.00 13.44
N ASP A 430 -12.48 -17.07 13.31
CA ASP A 430 -12.42 -18.14 14.31
C ASP A 430 -11.61 -17.73 15.55
N SER A 431 -11.68 -18.56 16.59
CA SER A 431 -11.08 -18.27 17.89
C SER A 431 -9.56 -18.08 17.86
N ARG A 432 -8.86 -18.68 16.89
CA ARG A 432 -7.41 -18.54 16.73
C ARG A 432 -7.09 -17.20 16.10
N SER A 433 -7.70 -16.87 14.95
CA SER A 433 -7.43 -15.61 14.24
C SER A 433 -7.77 -14.40 15.09
N ARG A 434 -8.85 -14.46 15.88
CA ARG A 434 -9.26 -13.35 16.77
C ARG A 434 -8.16 -12.84 17.70
N LYS A 435 -7.15 -13.66 18.02
CA LYS A 435 -6.01 -13.25 18.86
C LYS A 435 -5.08 -12.26 18.14
N SER A 436 -5.02 -12.32 16.82
CA SER A 436 -4.19 -11.45 15.97
C SER A 436 -4.88 -10.14 15.61
N PHE A 437 -6.20 -10.05 15.76
CA PHE A 437 -6.99 -8.88 15.36
C PHE A 437 -7.31 -8.00 16.56
N VAL A 438 -6.89 -6.74 16.51
CA VAL A 438 -7.18 -5.76 17.56
C VAL A 438 -7.77 -4.49 16.96
N ARG A 439 -8.89 -4.05 17.53
CA ARG A 439 -9.54 -2.78 17.20
C ARG A 439 -9.44 -1.82 18.36
N ILE A 440 -8.98 -0.60 18.08
CA ILE A 440 -8.99 0.50 19.04
C ILE A 440 -9.81 1.65 18.46
N ASN A 441 -10.99 1.90 19.04
CA ASN A 441 -11.91 2.93 18.58
C ASN A 441 -12.52 3.66 19.79
N PRO A 442 -11.85 4.69 20.33
CA PRO A 442 -12.29 5.36 21.56
C PRO A 442 -13.66 6.05 21.37
N PRO A 443 -14.61 5.91 22.31
CA PRO A 443 -15.91 6.56 22.20
C PRO A 443 -15.80 8.07 22.39
N PHE A 444 -16.73 8.88 21.88
CA PHE A 444 -16.78 10.32 22.17
C PHE A 444 -17.31 10.61 23.58
N LEU A 445 -16.83 11.68 24.22
CA LEU A 445 -17.31 12.17 25.53
C LEU A 445 -18.68 12.91 25.44
N GLY A 446 -19.27 12.99 24.24
CA GLY A 446 -20.51 13.72 23.97
C GLY A 446 -20.89 13.61 22.49
N ASP A 447 -21.43 14.69 21.93
CA ASP A 447 -21.74 14.75 20.50
C ASP A 447 -20.49 14.56 19.66
N GLN A 448 -20.62 13.80 18.58
CA GLN A 448 -19.55 13.56 17.62
C GLN A 448 -19.10 14.87 16.98
N PRO A 449 -17.82 15.26 17.10
CA PRO A 449 -17.29 16.44 16.42
C PRO A 449 -17.42 16.33 14.90
N ALA A 450 -17.64 17.48 14.25
CA ALA A 450 -17.70 17.53 12.79
C ALA A 450 -16.36 17.12 12.16
N MET A 451 -16.41 16.51 10.97
CA MET A 451 -15.20 16.07 10.25
C MET A 451 -14.27 17.22 9.87
N ASP A 452 -14.75 18.45 9.81
CA ASP A 452 -14.02 19.67 9.42
C ASP A 452 -13.81 20.64 10.61
N ASP A 453 -13.76 20.14 11.85
CA ASP A 453 -13.52 20.94 13.04
C ASP A 453 -12.09 20.80 13.61
N PRO A 454 -11.10 21.56 13.11
CA PRO A 454 -9.72 21.47 13.57
C PRO A 454 -9.54 21.86 15.04
N ARG A 455 -10.49 22.62 15.63
CA ARG A 455 -10.38 23.08 17.03
C ARG A 455 -10.57 21.93 18.02
N SER A 456 -11.34 20.91 17.64
CA SER A 456 -11.59 19.73 18.45
C SER A 456 -10.37 18.79 18.59
N MET A 457 -9.36 18.93 17.72
CA MET A 457 -8.26 17.96 17.62
C MET A 457 -7.43 17.83 18.92
N ALA A 458 -7.22 18.95 19.62
CA ALA A 458 -6.48 18.97 20.88
C ALA A 458 -7.23 18.22 21.98
N ASP A 459 -8.55 18.46 22.11
CA ASP A 459 -9.40 17.80 23.08
C ASP A 459 -9.55 16.30 22.78
N LEU A 460 -9.69 15.95 21.50
CA LEU A 460 -9.71 14.56 21.05
C LEU A 460 -8.41 13.82 21.39
N SER A 461 -7.26 14.45 21.16
CA SER A 461 -5.95 13.87 21.53
C SER A 461 -5.85 13.63 23.04
N LYS A 462 -6.21 14.63 23.83
CA LYS A 462 -6.19 14.53 25.30
C LYS A 462 -7.10 13.40 25.78
N TRP A 463 -8.29 13.29 25.18
CA TRP A 463 -9.24 12.24 25.49
C TRP A 463 -8.71 10.84 25.17
N VAL A 464 -8.06 10.66 24.01
CA VAL A 464 -7.42 9.39 23.65
C VAL A 464 -6.37 8.98 24.67
N ARG A 465 -5.53 9.91 25.16
CA ARG A 465 -4.55 9.60 26.22
C ARG A 465 -5.21 9.15 27.51
N ILE A 466 -6.29 9.80 27.93
CA ILE A 466 -7.05 9.41 29.13
C ILE A 466 -7.63 8.00 28.98
N GLN A 467 -8.15 7.65 27.81
CA GLN A 467 -8.68 6.30 27.56
C GLN A 467 -7.56 5.24 27.49
N ALA A 468 -6.47 5.56 26.82
CA ALA A 468 -5.35 4.64 26.63
C ALA A 468 -4.64 4.30 27.94
N SER A 469 -4.54 5.23 28.89
CA SER A 469 -3.91 4.96 30.20
C SER A 469 -4.63 3.87 30.99
N HIS A 470 -5.94 3.69 30.77
CA HIS A 470 -6.76 2.65 31.39
C HIS A 470 -6.91 1.39 30.52
N SER A 471 -6.49 1.45 29.25
CA SER A 471 -6.68 0.36 28.30
C SER A 471 -5.57 -0.68 28.39
N LYS A 472 -5.94 -1.93 28.71
CA LYS A 472 -5.03 -3.08 28.56
C LYS A 472 -4.77 -3.41 27.09
N ALA A 473 -5.69 -3.07 26.19
CA ALA A 473 -5.61 -3.45 24.77
C ALA A 473 -4.38 -2.86 24.08
N ILE A 474 -4.07 -1.57 24.30
CA ILE A 474 -2.93 -0.92 23.66
C ILE A 474 -1.58 -1.51 24.12
N LYS A 475 -1.48 -1.89 25.40
CA LYS A 475 -0.30 -2.57 25.95
C LYS A 475 -0.15 -3.97 25.35
N SER A 476 -1.25 -4.72 25.22
CA SER A 476 -1.23 -6.03 24.57
C SER A 476 -0.80 -5.94 23.10
N VAL A 477 -1.21 -4.89 22.38
CA VAL A 477 -0.76 -4.65 21.00
C VAL A 477 0.73 -4.38 20.94
N ALA A 478 1.27 -3.53 21.83
CA ALA A 478 2.70 -3.26 21.88
C ALA A 478 3.52 -4.54 22.08
N VAL A 479 3.09 -5.40 23.01
CA VAL A 479 3.73 -6.70 23.25
C VAL A 479 3.61 -7.60 22.01
N ALA A 480 2.42 -7.72 21.42
CA ALA A 480 2.20 -8.56 20.23
C ALA A 480 3.10 -8.13 19.05
N LEU A 481 3.23 -6.82 18.83
CA LEU A 481 4.11 -6.26 17.81
C LEU A 481 5.58 -6.57 18.09
N LEU A 482 6.05 -6.39 19.33
CA LEU A 482 7.42 -6.75 19.70
C LEU A 482 7.68 -8.26 19.53
N THR A 483 6.72 -9.10 19.93
CA THR A 483 6.87 -10.56 19.79
C THR A 483 6.86 -11.04 18.34
N SER A 484 6.25 -10.28 17.43
CA SER A 484 6.24 -10.61 16.00
C SER A 484 7.60 -10.47 15.31
N PHE A 485 8.62 -9.93 16.00
CA PHE A 485 10.01 -9.93 15.53
C PHE A 485 10.77 -11.24 15.84
N PHE A 486 10.16 -12.18 16.56
CA PHE A 486 10.74 -13.50 16.74
C PHE A 486 10.32 -14.42 15.59
N TYR A 487 11.18 -14.51 14.58
CA TYR A 487 11.04 -15.41 13.43
C TYR A 487 12.33 -16.20 13.22
N PHE A 488 12.27 -17.28 12.45
CA PHE A 488 13.41 -18.15 12.19
C PHE A 488 14.03 -17.84 10.83
N GLU A 489 15.32 -17.52 10.76
CA GLU A 489 16.03 -17.46 9.49
C GLU A 489 16.96 -18.66 9.34
N LEU A 490 17.24 -19.04 8.10
CA LEU A 490 18.26 -20.02 7.81
C LEU A 490 19.62 -19.33 7.86
N ASP A 491 20.51 -19.81 8.73
CA ASP A 491 21.88 -19.28 8.87
C ASP A 491 22.72 -19.47 7.59
N CYS A 492 22.36 -20.43 6.74
CA CYS A 492 22.96 -20.65 5.44
C CYS A 492 21.94 -21.24 4.45
N PRO A 493 22.17 -21.13 3.12
CA PRO A 493 21.36 -21.82 2.11
C PRO A 493 21.27 -23.32 2.39
N LEU A 494 20.12 -23.94 2.08
CA LEU A 494 19.94 -25.39 2.21
C LEU A 494 20.99 -26.11 1.37
N VAL A 495 21.81 -26.96 2.00
CA VAL A 495 22.90 -27.66 1.34
C VAL A 495 22.44 -29.06 0.98
N TYR A 496 22.10 -29.27 -0.28
CA TYR A 496 21.72 -30.59 -0.76
C TYR A 496 22.92 -31.56 -0.77
N ARG A 497 22.94 -32.52 0.15
CA ARG A 497 23.95 -33.60 0.20
C ARG A 497 23.28 -34.96 0.34
N LEU A 498 23.73 -35.91 -0.49
CA LEU A 498 23.33 -37.32 -0.39
C LEU A 498 21.82 -37.58 -0.48
N GLY A 499 21.09 -36.75 -1.23
CA GLY A 499 19.65 -36.93 -1.42
C GLY A 499 18.77 -36.15 -0.43
N LEU A 500 19.36 -35.41 0.50
CA LEU A 500 18.69 -34.64 1.54
C LEU A 500 19.12 -33.16 1.49
N TYR A 501 18.17 -32.24 1.72
CA TYR A 501 18.40 -30.79 1.84
C TYR A 501 18.80 -30.39 3.25
#